data_AF-A0A8X6LJD6-F1
#
_entry.id   AF-A0A8X6LJD6-F1
#
_cell.length_a   1.000
_cell.length_b   1.000
_cell.length_c   1.000
_cell.angle_alpha   90.00
_cell.angle_beta   90.00
_cell.angle_gamma   90.00
#
_symmetry.space_group_name_H-M   'P 1'
#
loop_
_entity.id
_entity.type
_entity.pdbx_description
1 polymer ?
#
loop_
_entity_poly.entity_id
_entity_poly.type
_entity_poly.pdbx_seq_one_letter_code
_entity_poly.pdbx_strand_id
1 'polypeptide(L)'
;MALGLGPAAAYSPMFVLPTLNFTVSQVAAVCETLEESGDIERLGRFLWSLPVAHPNCSELNKNEAVLRARALVAFHTGSFRELYHILESHRFTKASHTKLQAMWLEAHYQEAEKLRGRPLGPVDKYRVRKKYPLPRTIWDGEQKTHCFKERTRSLLREWYLQDPYPNPTKKRELAQATGLTPTQVGNWFKNRRQRDRAAAAKNRSDLFLTKVNIENKIYTL
;
A
#
# COMPACT_ATOMS: atom_id res chain seq x y z
N MET A 1 59.24 -14.47 42.00
CA MET A 1 58.63 -15.56 41.20
C MET A 1 57.12 -15.42 41.33
N ALA A 2 56.46 -15.15 40.21
CA ALA A 2 55.02 -14.94 40.10
C ALA A 2 54.33 -16.24 39.69
N LEU A 3 53.22 -16.60 40.35
CA LEU A 3 52.16 -17.54 39.92
C LEU A 3 50.96 -17.28 40.85
N GLY A 4 49.70 -17.06 40.47
CA GLY A 4 49.00 -16.93 39.20
C GLY A 4 47.51 -16.78 39.55
N LEU A 5 46.85 -15.70 39.10
CA LEU A 5 45.39 -15.57 39.19
C LEU A 5 44.76 -16.56 38.17
N GLY A 6 43.99 -17.53 38.66
CA GLY A 6 43.10 -18.33 37.82
C GLY A 6 41.76 -17.60 37.61
N PRO A 7 41.19 -17.57 36.40
CA PRO A 7 39.90 -16.91 36.17
C PRO A 7 38.77 -17.81 36.69
N ALA A 8 37.90 -17.25 37.52
CA ALA A 8 36.62 -17.88 37.84
C ALA A 8 35.78 -17.94 36.55
N ALA A 9 35.64 -19.14 35.99
CA ALA A 9 34.75 -19.39 34.88
C ALA A 9 33.30 -19.14 35.35
N ALA A 10 32.75 -17.98 34.96
CA ALA A 10 31.33 -17.72 35.06
C ALA A 10 30.61 -18.71 34.14
N TYR A 11 30.02 -19.75 34.73
CA TYR A 11 29.05 -20.58 34.04
C TYR A 11 27.81 -19.73 33.76
N SER A 12 27.77 -19.12 32.58
CA SER A 12 26.51 -18.60 32.02
C SER A 12 25.60 -19.81 31.79
N PRO A 13 24.41 -19.89 32.43
CA PRO A 13 23.46 -20.92 32.09
C PRO A 13 23.01 -20.66 30.65
N MET A 14 23.45 -21.53 29.73
CA MET A 14 22.87 -21.62 28.40
C MET A 14 21.37 -21.91 28.62
N PHE A 15 20.52 -20.92 28.32
CA PHE A 15 19.08 -21.14 28.24
C PHE A 15 18.84 -22.15 27.12
N VAL A 16 18.75 -23.44 27.48
CA VAL A 16 18.30 -24.48 26.57
C VAL A 16 16.80 -24.28 26.40
N LEU A 17 16.40 -23.52 25.39
CA LEU A 17 15.00 -23.46 24.98
C LEU A 17 14.59 -24.86 24.54
N PRO A 18 13.47 -25.42 25.04
CA PRO A 18 13.00 -26.72 24.62
C PRO A 18 12.80 -26.71 23.10
N THR A 19 13.50 -27.59 22.40
CA THR A 19 13.32 -27.78 20.95
C THR A 19 11.98 -28.45 20.73
N LEU A 20 10.94 -27.65 20.52
CA LEU A 20 9.62 -28.13 20.13
C LEU A 20 9.69 -28.58 18.67
N ASN A 21 9.75 -29.90 18.45
CA ASN A 21 9.73 -30.52 17.13
C ASN A 21 8.29 -30.62 16.61
N PHE A 22 7.70 -29.49 16.21
CA PHE A 22 6.41 -29.51 15.53
C PHE A 22 6.57 -29.83 14.04
N THR A 23 5.58 -30.47 13.44
CA THR A 23 5.50 -30.55 11.97
C THR A 23 5.01 -29.22 11.39
N VAL A 24 5.32 -28.94 10.12
CA VAL A 24 4.86 -27.72 9.43
C VAL A 24 3.33 -27.62 9.47
N SER A 25 2.63 -28.75 9.31
CA SER A 25 1.17 -28.81 9.38
C SER A 25 0.63 -28.53 10.79
N GLN A 26 1.31 -28.99 11.85
CA GLN A 26 0.93 -28.67 13.23
C GLN A 26 1.09 -27.17 13.51
N VAL A 27 2.21 -26.59 13.07
CA VAL A 27 2.43 -25.14 13.23
C VAL A 27 1.38 -24.34 12.46
N ALA A 28 1.05 -24.75 11.24
CA ALA A 28 -0.02 -24.12 10.44
C ALA A 28 -1.38 -24.18 11.14
N ALA A 29 -1.77 -25.36 11.66
CA ALA A 29 -3.04 -25.53 12.39
C ALA A 29 -3.12 -24.68 13.66
N VAL A 30 -2.00 -24.55 14.40
CA VAL A 30 -1.93 -23.65 15.57
C VAL A 30 -2.05 -22.19 15.15
N CYS A 31 -1.41 -21.78 14.06
CA CYS A 31 -1.52 -20.42 13.51
C CYS A 31 -2.97 -20.10 13.12
N GLU A 32 -3.66 -21.02 12.46
CA GLU A 32 -5.06 -20.87 12.06
C GLU A 32 -5.98 -20.74 13.27
N THR A 33 -5.83 -21.64 14.26
CA THR A 33 -6.65 -21.62 15.48
C THR A 33 -6.47 -20.31 16.26
N LEU A 34 -5.22 -19.86 16.42
CA LEU A 34 -4.92 -18.61 17.13
C LEU A 34 -5.44 -17.39 16.35
N GLU A 35 -5.33 -17.40 15.02
CA GLU A 35 -5.89 -16.35 14.17
C GLU A 35 -7.42 -16.27 14.24
N GLU A 36 -8.12 -17.41 14.26
CA GLU A 36 -9.58 -17.47 14.39
C GLU A 36 -10.06 -17.02 15.77
N SER A 37 -9.30 -17.36 16.82
CA SER A 37 -9.59 -16.92 18.19
C SER A 37 -9.35 -15.43 18.42
N GLY A 38 -8.60 -14.76 17.53
CA GLY A 38 -8.22 -13.35 17.67
C GLY A 38 -7.14 -13.08 18.73
N ASP A 39 -6.52 -14.10 19.32
CA ASP A 39 -5.44 -13.95 20.31
C ASP A 39 -4.09 -13.65 19.62
N ILE A 40 -3.95 -12.42 19.13
CA ILE A 40 -2.79 -11.98 18.35
C ILE A 40 -1.52 -11.94 19.20
N GLU A 41 -1.62 -11.62 20.49
CA GLU A 41 -0.45 -11.62 21.38
C GLU A 41 0.13 -13.02 21.54
N ARG A 42 -0.73 -14.02 21.77
CA ARG A 42 -0.29 -15.41 21.87
C ARG A 42 0.24 -15.92 20.53
N LEU A 43 -0.37 -15.52 19.42
CA LEU A 43 0.15 -15.81 18.08
C LEU A 43 1.55 -15.23 17.88
N GLY A 44 1.79 -13.99 18.30
CA GLY A 44 3.10 -13.35 18.23
C GLY A 44 4.15 -14.07 19.08
N ARG A 45 3.82 -14.41 20.34
CA ARG A 45 4.71 -15.19 21.22
C ARG A 45 5.02 -16.57 20.63
N PHE A 46 4.01 -17.25 20.09
CA PHE A 46 4.17 -18.54 19.43
C PHE A 46 5.11 -18.44 18.24
N LEU A 47 4.88 -17.49 17.32
CA LEU A 47 5.73 -17.28 16.15
C LEU A 47 7.17 -16.90 16.50
N TRP A 48 7.38 -16.13 17.57
CA TRP A 48 8.71 -15.80 18.08
C TRP A 48 9.41 -17.00 18.75
N SER A 49 8.64 -17.87 19.42
CA SER A 49 9.16 -19.08 20.06
C SER A 49 9.50 -20.21 19.09
N LEU A 50 9.02 -20.13 17.84
CA LEU A 50 9.41 -21.08 16.81
C LEU A 50 10.93 -21.00 16.63
N PRO A 51 11.66 -22.12 16.80
CA PRO A 51 13.11 -22.08 16.78
C PRO A 51 13.59 -21.45 15.47
N VAL A 52 14.43 -20.41 15.58
CA VAL A 52 15.13 -19.81 14.42
C VAL A 52 15.93 -20.87 13.65
N ALA A 53 16.26 -21.98 14.31
CA ALA A 53 16.92 -23.18 13.80
C ALA A 53 15.99 -24.42 13.70
N HIS A 54 14.70 -24.25 13.45
CA HIS A 54 13.84 -25.41 13.15
C HIS A 54 14.39 -26.08 11.88
N PRO A 55 14.60 -27.42 11.87
CA PRO A 55 15.11 -28.12 10.68
C PRO A 55 14.30 -27.87 9.39
N ASN A 56 13.05 -27.43 9.52
CA ASN A 56 12.11 -27.17 8.42
C ASN A 56 11.80 -25.67 8.23
N CYS A 57 12.65 -24.75 8.72
CA CYS A 57 12.41 -23.29 8.64
C CYS A 57 12.14 -22.81 7.19
N SER A 58 12.82 -23.40 6.21
CA SER A 58 12.60 -23.11 4.78
C SER A 58 11.19 -23.50 4.28
N GLU A 59 10.64 -24.61 4.77
CA GLU A 59 9.28 -25.05 4.43
C GLU A 59 8.22 -24.24 5.17
N LEU A 60 8.51 -23.89 6.42
CA LEU A 60 7.63 -23.07 7.24
C LEU A 60 7.45 -21.66 6.66
N ASN A 61 8.52 -21.09 6.10
CA ASN A 61 8.50 -19.81 5.39
C ASN A 61 7.79 -19.87 4.04
N LYS A 62 7.41 -21.06 3.56
CA LYS A 62 6.60 -21.23 2.34
C LYS A 62 5.13 -21.54 2.65
N ASN A 63 4.81 -21.89 3.89
CA ASN A 63 3.45 -22.24 4.28
C ASN A 63 2.60 -20.96 4.39
N GLU A 64 1.48 -20.93 3.65
CA GLU A 64 0.60 -19.77 3.57
C GLU A 64 0.01 -19.37 4.93
N ALA A 65 -0.41 -20.34 5.76
CA ALA A 65 -1.01 -20.06 7.06
C ALA A 65 -0.02 -19.35 8.00
N VAL A 66 1.24 -19.78 7.98
CA VAL A 66 2.30 -19.16 8.80
C VAL A 66 2.64 -17.77 8.30
N LEU A 67 2.75 -17.59 6.98
CA LEU A 67 3.01 -16.26 6.38
C LEU A 67 1.87 -15.29 6.67
N ARG A 68 0.62 -15.74 6.58
CA ARG A 68 -0.57 -14.95 6.93
C ARG A 68 -0.58 -14.57 8.41
N ALA A 69 -0.27 -15.51 9.30
CA ALA A 69 -0.15 -15.26 10.73
C ALA A 69 0.96 -14.24 11.05
N ARG A 70 2.12 -14.34 10.41
CA ARG A 70 3.21 -13.36 10.54
C ARG A 70 2.79 -11.98 10.04
N ALA A 71 2.14 -11.90 8.89
CA ALA A 71 1.59 -10.64 8.37
C ALA A 71 0.60 -10.00 9.36
N LEU A 72 -0.27 -10.82 9.97
CA LEU A 72 -1.26 -10.35 10.95
C LEU A 72 -0.61 -9.81 12.23
N VAL A 73 0.43 -10.48 12.73
CA VAL A 73 1.20 -10.02 13.90
C VAL A 73 1.98 -8.74 13.55
N ALA A 74 2.62 -8.68 12.38
CA ALA A 74 3.31 -7.48 11.91
C ALA A 74 2.36 -6.28 11.81
N PHE A 75 1.11 -6.49 11.36
CA PHE A 75 0.08 -5.46 11.32
C PHE A 75 -0.28 -4.92 12.72
N HIS A 76 -0.54 -5.81 13.69
CA HIS A 76 -0.94 -5.40 15.05
C HIS A 76 0.20 -4.80 15.88
N THR A 77 1.44 -5.22 15.63
CA THR A 77 2.63 -4.64 16.29
C THR A 77 3.06 -3.31 15.68
N GLY A 78 2.43 -2.86 14.59
CA GLY A 78 2.80 -1.64 13.86
C GLY A 78 4.07 -1.77 13.00
N SER A 79 4.57 -3.00 12.81
CA SER A 79 5.75 -3.30 11.99
C SER A 79 5.36 -3.38 10.50
N PHE A 80 4.85 -2.27 9.95
CA PHE A 80 4.30 -2.25 8.59
C PHE A 80 5.32 -2.60 7.50
N ARG A 81 6.60 -2.30 7.70
CA ARG A 81 7.67 -2.67 6.76
C ARG A 81 7.77 -4.19 6.56
N GLU A 82 7.63 -4.97 7.63
CA GLU A 82 7.63 -6.43 7.57
C GLU A 82 6.36 -6.95 6.89
N LEU A 83 5.21 -6.38 7.24
CA LEU A 83 3.93 -6.68 6.57
C LEU A 83 4.05 -6.50 5.06
N TYR A 84 4.57 -5.36 4.58
CA TYR A 84 4.72 -5.11 3.15
C TYR A 84 5.68 -6.10 2.51
N HIS A 85 6.80 -6.40 3.16
CA HIS A 85 7.76 -7.37 2.67
C HIS A 85 7.14 -8.76 2.48
N ILE A 86 6.39 -9.26 3.48
CA ILE A 86 5.71 -10.57 3.40
C ILE A 86 4.70 -10.58 2.25
N LEU A 87 3.87 -9.53 2.17
CA LEU A 87 2.81 -9.45 1.17
C LEU A 87 3.36 -9.30 -0.25
N GLU A 88 4.49 -8.64 -0.46
CA GLU A 88 5.09 -8.47 -1.79
C GLU A 88 5.92 -9.68 -2.26
N SER A 89 6.45 -10.48 -1.33
CA SER A 89 7.38 -11.58 -1.64
C SER A 89 6.70 -12.92 -1.89
N HIS A 90 5.54 -13.19 -1.29
CA HIS A 90 4.89 -14.50 -1.34
C HIS A 90 3.52 -14.43 -2.00
N ARG A 91 3.14 -15.46 -2.76
CA ARG A 91 1.80 -15.57 -3.36
C ARG A 91 0.85 -16.25 -2.40
N PHE A 92 -0.37 -15.74 -2.33
CA PHE A 92 -1.43 -16.25 -1.46
C PHE A 92 -2.60 -16.78 -2.28
N THR A 93 -3.36 -17.72 -1.71
CA THR A 93 -4.61 -18.18 -2.30
C THR A 93 -5.70 -17.10 -2.24
N LYS A 94 -6.69 -17.21 -3.13
CA LYS A 94 -7.79 -16.23 -3.23
C LYS A 94 -8.62 -16.12 -1.94
N ALA A 95 -8.69 -17.19 -1.14
CA ALA A 95 -9.38 -17.18 0.15
C ALA A 95 -8.75 -16.17 1.13
N SER A 96 -7.42 -16.07 1.13
CA SER A 96 -6.68 -15.15 2.00
C SER A 96 -6.64 -13.71 1.47
N HIS A 97 -6.85 -13.49 0.16
CA HIS A 97 -6.68 -12.18 -0.48
C HIS A 97 -7.49 -11.07 0.20
N THR A 98 -8.77 -11.28 0.50
CA THR A 98 -9.62 -10.24 1.09
C THR A 98 -9.05 -9.71 2.41
N LYS A 99 -8.59 -10.61 3.28
CA LYS A 99 -8.01 -10.24 4.58
C LYS A 99 -6.67 -9.52 4.42
N LEU A 100 -5.80 -10.02 3.54
CA LEU A 100 -4.49 -9.42 3.29
C LEU A 100 -4.58 -8.05 2.62
N GLN A 101 -5.50 -7.88 1.66
CA GLN A 101 -5.79 -6.60 1.02
C GLN A 101 -6.29 -5.58 2.03
N ALA A 102 -7.15 -5.99 2.96
CA ALA A 102 -7.61 -5.11 4.04
C ALA A 102 -6.44 -4.64 4.91
N MET A 103 -5.57 -5.55 5.35
CA MET A 103 -4.39 -5.19 6.15
C MET A 103 -3.43 -4.25 5.40
N TRP A 104 -3.17 -4.51 4.11
CA TRP A 104 -2.34 -3.64 3.27
C TRP A 104 -2.87 -2.19 3.23
N LEU A 105 -4.17 -2.05 2.93
CA LEU A 105 -4.81 -0.75 2.82
C LEU A 105 -4.86 -0.03 4.17
N GLU A 106 -5.24 -0.75 5.22
CA GLU A 106 -5.37 -0.19 6.56
C GLU A 106 -4.01 0.26 7.11
N ALA A 107 -2.95 -0.53 6.90
CA ALA A 107 -1.59 -0.16 7.30
C ALA A 107 -1.16 1.16 6.65
N HIS A 108 -1.36 1.30 5.34
CA HIS A 108 -1.04 2.56 4.65
C HIS A 108 -1.95 3.72 5.04
N TYR A 109 -3.21 3.47 5.42
CA TYR A 109 -4.07 4.51 5.98
C TYR A 109 -3.55 4.97 7.34
N GLN A 110 -3.19 4.06 8.23
CA GLN A 110 -2.64 4.40 9.55
C GLN A 110 -1.33 5.20 9.45
N GLU A 111 -0.41 4.80 8.56
CA GLU A 111 0.81 5.56 8.32
C GLU A 111 0.51 6.98 7.80
N ALA A 112 -0.44 7.11 6.86
CA ALA A 112 -0.82 8.39 6.29
C ALA A 112 -1.62 9.28 7.27
N GLU A 113 -2.42 8.69 8.17
CA GLU A 113 -3.10 9.39 9.27
C GLU A 113 -2.09 9.92 10.29
N LYS A 114 -1.13 9.07 10.70
CA LYS A 114 -0.05 9.44 11.62
C LYS A 114 0.80 10.58 11.07
N LEU A 115 1.15 10.53 9.79
CA LEU A 115 1.92 11.59 9.13
C LEU A 115 1.15 12.91 9.02
N ARG A 116 -0.18 12.85 8.85
CA ARG A 116 -1.02 14.05 8.70
C ARG A 116 -1.56 14.61 10.01
N GLY A 117 -1.53 13.83 11.09
CA GLY A 117 -2.09 14.21 12.40
C GLY A 117 -3.61 14.39 12.42
N ARG A 118 -4.32 13.84 11.42
CA ARG A 118 -5.80 13.92 11.32
C ARG A 118 -6.36 12.71 10.58
N PRO A 119 -7.64 12.33 10.83
CA PRO A 119 -8.27 11.20 10.14
C PRO A 119 -8.35 11.44 8.62
N LEU A 120 -8.19 10.38 7.83
CA LEU A 120 -8.21 10.46 6.37
C LEU A 120 -9.64 10.54 5.84
N GLY A 121 -9.92 11.61 5.07
CA GLY A 121 -11.15 11.71 4.28
C GLY A 121 -11.13 10.80 3.04
N PRO A 122 -12.28 10.64 2.36
CA PRO A 122 -12.39 9.77 1.17
C PRO A 122 -11.39 10.08 0.05
N VAL A 123 -11.10 11.37 -0.15
CA VAL A 123 -10.13 11.83 -1.17
C VAL A 123 -8.71 11.42 -0.81
N ASP A 124 -8.34 11.52 0.47
CA ASP A 124 -7.00 11.13 0.92
C ASP A 124 -6.83 9.61 0.89
N LYS A 125 -7.86 8.84 1.29
CA LYS A 125 -7.87 7.37 1.11
C LYS A 125 -7.76 6.96 -0.36
N TYR A 126 -8.39 7.71 -1.28
CA TYR A 126 -8.18 7.51 -2.73
C TYR A 126 -6.74 7.78 -3.15
N ARG A 127 -6.12 8.86 -2.66
CA ARG A 127 -4.71 9.19 -2.96
C ARG A 127 -3.76 8.10 -2.46
N VAL A 128 -3.99 7.57 -1.26
CA VAL A 128 -3.20 6.47 -0.69
C VAL A 128 -3.30 5.22 -1.56
N ARG A 129 -4.52 4.76 -1.90
CA ARG A 129 -4.74 3.61 -2.82
C ARG A 129 -4.06 3.77 -4.17
N LYS A 130 -4.03 5.01 -4.69
CA LYS A 130 -3.37 5.30 -5.96
C LYS A 130 -1.84 5.29 -5.85
N LYS A 131 -1.30 5.75 -4.71
CA LYS A 131 0.15 5.79 -4.45
C LYS A 131 0.71 4.39 -4.14
N TYR A 132 -0.07 3.58 -3.43
CA TYR A 132 0.29 2.23 -2.99
C TYR A 132 -0.74 1.22 -3.50
N PRO A 133 -0.69 0.85 -4.79
CA PRO A 133 -1.59 -0.15 -5.35
C PRO A 133 -1.34 -1.51 -4.71
N LEU A 134 -2.37 -2.37 -4.72
CA LEU A 134 -2.26 -3.72 -4.17
C LEU A 134 -1.22 -4.55 -4.96
N PRO A 135 -0.32 -5.28 -4.29
CA PRO A 135 0.69 -6.08 -4.96
C PRO A 135 0.06 -7.30 -5.65
N ARG A 136 0.67 -7.76 -6.76
CA ARG A 136 0.14 -8.86 -7.60
C ARG A 136 0.07 -10.21 -6.90
N THR A 137 0.75 -10.34 -5.78
CA THR A 137 0.78 -11.49 -4.88
C THR A 137 -0.53 -11.72 -4.14
N ILE A 138 -1.29 -10.64 -3.88
CA ILE A 138 -2.59 -10.66 -3.19
C ILE A 138 -3.72 -10.08 -4.06
N TRP A 139 -3.46 -9.86 -5.35
CA TRP A 139 -4.40 -9.26 -6.28
C TRP A 139 -4.16 -9.75 -7.72
N ASP A 140 -5.20 -10.29 -8.37
CA ASP A 140 -5.12 -10.91 -9.71
C ASP A 140 -4.87 -9.91 -10.86
N GLY A 141 -4.85 -8.62 -10.57
CA GLY A 141 -4.44 -7.58 -11.53
C GLY A 141 -5.59 -7.01 -12.38
N GLU A 142 -6.84 -7.41 -12.13
CA GLU A 142 -8.01 -6.80 -12.80
C GLU A 142 -8.18 -5.33 -12.40
N GLN A 143 -7.47 -4.46 -13.09
CA GLN A 143 -7.70 -3.02 -13.01
C GLN A 143 -8.94 -2.69 -13.83
N LYS A 144 -10.05 -2.38 -13.15
CA LYS A 144 -11.14 -1.64 -13.80
C LYS A 144 -10.61 -0.24 -14.11
N THR A 145 -10.27 0.00 -15.38
CA THR A 145 -9.93 1.35 -15.82
C THR A 145 -11.19 2.21 -15.69
N HIS A 146 -11.20 3.09 -14.71
CA HIS A 146 -12.29 4.07 -14.53
C HIS A 146 -12.22 5.23 -15.54
N CYS A 147 -11.40 5.08 -16.58
CA CYS A 147 -11.39 5.98 -17.72
C CYS A 147 -12.53 5.60 -18.66
N PHE A 148 -13.19 6.60 -19.24
CA PHE A 148 -14.11 6.33 -20.35
C PHE A 148 -13.37 5.69 -21.53
N LYS A 149 -14.10 4.94 -22.37
CA LYS A 149 -13.55 4.37 -23.61
C LYS A 149 -12.94 5.48 -24.48
N GLU A 150 -11.91 5.15 -25.29
CA GLU A 150 -11.19 6.17 -26.06
C GLU A 150 -12.12 6.93 -27.01
N ARG A 151 -13.08 6.26 -27.66
CA ARG A 151 -14.12 6.91 -28.47
C ARG A 151 -14.87 8.01 -27.71
N THR A 152 -15.33 7.72 -26.50
CA THR A 152 -16.01 8.69 -25.63
C THR A 152 -15.08 9.83 -25.22
N ARG A 153 -13.81 9.54 -24.92
CA ARG A 153 -12.80 10.54 -24.56
C ARG A 153 -12.50 11.50 -25.70
N SER A 154 -12.35 10.99 -26.91
CA SER A 154 -12.11 11.80 -28.11
C SER A 154 -13.28 12.73 -28.39
N LEU A 155 -14.52 12.23 -28.32
CA LEU A 155 -15.71 13.04 -28.51
C LEU A 155 -15.81 14.19 -27.49
N LEU A 156 -15.54 13.91 -26.21
CA LEU A 156 -15.53 14.94 -25.16
C LEU A 156 -14.41 15.97 -25.35
N ARG A 157 -13.24 15.55 -25.85
CA ARG A 157 -12.11 16.46 -26.15
C ARG A 157 -12.44 17.38 -27.32
N GLU A 158 -13.01 16.85 -28.39
CA GLU A 158 -13.41 17.63 -29.57
C GLU A 158 -14.39 18.74 -29.18
N TRP A 159 -15.45 18.36 -28.45
CA TRP A 159 -16.43 19.32 -27.96
C TRP A 159 -15.85 20.36 -26.99
N TYR A 160 -14.87 19.97 -26.18
CA TYR A 160 -14.21 20.89 -25.26
C TYR A 160 -13.45 22.01 -25.97
N LEU A 161 -12.87 21.74 -27.15
CA LEU A 161 -12.19 22.77 -27.94
C LEU A 161 -13.17 23.81 -28.47
N GLN A 162 -14.41 23.40 -28.76
CA GLN A 162 -15.47 24.29 -29.25
C GLN A 162 -16.13 25.08 -28.12
N ASP A 163 -16.51 24.40 -27.02
CA ASP A 163 -17.24 25.01 -25.91
C ASP A 163 -16.83 24.37 -24.57
N PRO A 164 -15.87 24.98 -23.83
CA PRO A 164 -15.43 24.49 -22.52
C PRO A 164 -16.50 24.59 -21.41
N TYR A 165 -17.62 25.29 -21.65
CA TYR A 165 -18.67 25.56 -20.67
C TYR A 165 -20.07 25.22 -21.23
N PRO A 166 -20.34 23.94 -21.55
CA PRO A 166 -21.61 23.55 -22.15
C PRO A 166 -22.78 23.83 -21.19
N ASN A 167 -23.88 24.35 -21.73
CA ASN A 167 -25.13 24.58 -21.00
C ASN A 167 -25.83 23.24 -20.65
N PRO A 168 -26.87 23.24 -19.78
CA PRO A 168 -27.55 22.01 -19.37
C PRO A 168 -28.10 21.16 -20.53
N THR A 169 -28.61 21.80 -21.59
CA THR A 169 -29.13 21.11 -22.79
C THR A 169 -28.02 20.39 -23.55
N LYS A 170 -26.93 21.10 -23.86
CA LYS A 170 -25.74 20.52 -24.51
C LYS A 170 -25.13 19.38 -23.68
N LYS A 171 -25.15 19.48 -22.34
CA LYS A 171 -24.70 18.37 -21.47
C LYS A 171 -25.55 17.11 -21.63
N ARG A 172 -26.87 17.24 -21.83
CA ARG A 172 -27.76 16.09 -22.08
C ARG A 172 -27.52 15.48 -23.46
N GLU A 173 -27.32 16.31 -24.48
CA GLU A 173 -26.97 15.84 -25.83
C GLU A 173 -25.64 15.08 -25.82
N LEU A 174 -24.62 15.63 -25.16
CA LEU A 174 -23.34 14.96 -24.97
C LEU A 174 -23.47 13.65 -24.20
N ALA A 175 -24.29 13.63 -23.15
CA ALA A 175 -24.58 12.41 -22.39
C ALA A 175 -25.19 11.32 -23.29
N GLN A 176 -26.18 11.67 -24.12
CA GLN A 176 -26.78 10.77 -25.10
C GLN A 176 -25.75 10.27 -26.13
N ALA A 177 -24.97 11.17 -26.72
CA ALA A 177 -23.97 10.82 -27.74
C ALA A 177 -22.80 9.98 -27.19
N THR A 178 -22.47 10.13 -25.92
CA THR A 178 -21.34 9.42 -25.28
C THR A 178 -21.74 8.15 -24.52
N GLY A 179 -23.04 7.94 -24.30
CA GLY A 179 -23.56 6.89 -23.41
C GLY A 179 -23.22 7.12 -21.94
N LEU A 180 -22.97 8.37 -21.53
CA LEU A 180 -22.67 8.77 -20.15
C LEU A 180 -23.88 9.42 -19.50
N THR A 181 -23.85 9.58 -18.19
CA THR A 181 -24.82 10.42 -17.47
C THR A 181 -24.46 11.91 -17.61
N PRO A 182 -25.45 12.82 -17.59
CA PRO A 182 -25.19 14.27 -17.59
C PRO A 182 -24.23 14.73 -16.48
N THR A 183 -24.28 14.06 -15.33
CA THR A 183 -23.35 14.29 -14.20
C THR A 183 -21.92 13.90 -14.53
N GLN A 184 -21.70 12.75 -15.16
CA GLN A 184 -20.37 12.31 -15.61
C GLN A 184 -19.76 13.27 -16.63
N VAL A 185 -20.57 13.74 -17.59
CA VAL A 185 -20.16 14.77 -18.56
C VAL A 185 -19.81 16.06 -17.83
N GLY A 186 -20.68 16.55 -16.94
CA GLY A 186 -20.43 17.75 -16.15
C GLY A 186 -19.14 17.68 -15.33
N ASN A 187 -18.89 16.54 -14.69
CA ASN A 187 -17.67 16.28 -13.93
C ASN A 187 -16.44 16.22 -14.82
N TRP A 188 -16.54 15.64 -16.01
CA TRP A 188 -15.43 15.58 -16.96
C TRP A 188 -14.98 16.99 -17.39
N PHE A 189 -15.93 17.86 -17.77
CA PHE A 189 -15.64 19.25 -18.16
C PHE A 189 -15.06 20.05 -17.00
N LYS A 190 -15.63 19.92 -15.80
CA LYS A 190 -15.10 20.54 -14.58
C LYS A 190 -13.64 20.13 -14.32
N ASN A 191 -13.37 18.82 -14.36
CA ASN A 191 -12.05 18.26 -14.12
C ASN A 191 -11.04 18.65 -15.22
N ARG A 192 -11.49 18.77 -16.48
CA ARG A 192 -10.64 19.25 -17.58
C ARG A 192 -10.20 20.69 -17.35
N ARG A 193 -11.13 21.60 -17.05
CA ARG A 193 -10.79 23.00 -16.74
C ARG A 193 -9.87 23.15 -15.53
N GLN A 194 -10.04 22.30 -14.50
CA GLN A 194 -9.14 22.29 -13.35
C GLN A 194 -7.71 21.90 -13.74
N ARG A 195 -7.54 20.87 -14.59
CA ARG A 195 -6.21 20.47 -15.09
C ARG A 195 -5.57 21.55 -15.94
N ASP A 196 -6.34 22.22 -16.80
CA ASP A 196 -5.81 23.29 -17.66
C ASP A 196 -5.33 24.49 -16.84
N ARG A 197 -6.09 24.88 -15.79
CA ARG A 197 -5.65 25.92 -14.86
C ARG A 197 -4.39 25.53 -14.08
N ALA A 198 -4.31 24.28 -13.61
CA ALA A 198 -3.13 23.79 -12.90
C ALA A 198 -1.89 23.77 -13.81
N ALA A 199 -2.04 23.36 -15.07
CA ALA A 199 -0.97 23.41 -16.07
C ALA A 199 -0.54 24.85 -16.37
N ALA A 200 -1.49 25.77 -16.55
CA ALA A 200 -1.21 27.19 -16.77
C ALA A 200 -0.52 27.86 -15.56
N ALA A 201 -0.83 27.44 -14.33
CA ALA A 201 -0.16 27.91 -13.13
C ALA A 201 1.30 27.43 -13.06
N LYS A 202 1.54 26.15 -13.39
CA LYS A 202 2.90 25.57 -13.43
C LYS A 202 3.76 26.21 -14.52
N ASN A 203 3.21 26.42 -15.71
CA ASN A 203 3.95 27.09 -16.79
C ASN A 203 4.31 28.54 -16.44
N ARG A 204 3.47 29.24 -15.65
CA ARG A 204 3.79 30.59 -15.15
C ARG A 204 4.88 30.58 -14.09
N SER A 205 4.91 29.61 -13.17
CA SER A 205 6.00 29.49 -12.20
C SER A 205 7.32 29.13 -12.89
N ASP A 206 7.29 28.24 -13.87
CA ASP A 206 8.49 27.84 -14.62
C ASP A 206 9.04 29.00 -15.49
N LEU A 207 8.15 29.82 -16.07
CA LEU A 207 8.52 31.04 -16.79
C LEU A 207 9.09 32.12 -15.85
N PHE A 208 8.53 32.23 -14.65
CA PHE A 208 9.04 33.17 -13.64
C PHE A 208 10.45 32.74 -13.15
N LEU A 209 10.65 31.46 -12.87
CA LEU A 209 11.95 30.92 -12.48
C LEU A 209 12.99 31.08 -13.58
N THR A 210 12.63 30.87 -14.84
CA THR A 210 13.54 31.09 -15.98
C THR A 210 13.87 32.57 -16.16
N LYS A 211 12.90 33.49 -16.01
CA LYS A 211 13.19 34.93 -16.04
C LYS A 211 14.11 35.38 -14.90
N VAL A 212 13.83 34.96 -13.66
CA VAL A 212 14.69 35.26 -12.51
C VAL A 212 16.11 34.70 -12.71
N ASN A 213 16.24 33.51 -13.32
CA ASN A 213 17.54 32.92 -13.59
C ASN A 213 18.31 33.61 -14.74
N ILE A 214 17.60 34.18 -15.73
CA ILE A 214 18.21 35.02 -16.79
C ILE A 214 18.64 36.37 -16.22
N GLU A 215 17.78 37.03 -15.44
CA GLU A 215 18.10 38.31 -14.80
C GLU A 215 19.30 38.16 -13.88
N ASN A 216 19.33 37.15 -13.00
CA ASN A 216 20.49 36.89 -12.15
C ASN A 216 21.77 36.63 -12.94
N LYS A 217 21.68 35.98 -14.13
CA LYS A 217 22.85 35.79 -15.01
C LYS A 217 23.38 37.08 -15.61
N ILE A 218 22.52 38.06 -15.90
CA ILE A 218 22.92 39.38 -16.43
C ILE A 218 23.64 40.20 -15.35
N TYR A 219 23.28 40.05 -14.08
CA TYR A 219 23.91 40.80 -12.97
C TYR A 219 25.18 40.15 -12.40
N THR A 220 25.59 38.98 -12.90
CA THR A 220 26.80 38.25 -12.45
C THR A 220 27.90 38.14 -13.52
N LEU A 221 27.80 38.90 -14.61
CA LEU A 221 28.86 39.13 -15.60
C LEU A 221 29.25 40.61 -15.61
#